data_AF-A0A1V5KHE2-F1
#
_entry.id   AF-A0A1V5KHE2-F1
#
_cell.length_a   1.000
_cell.length_b   1.000
_cell.length_c   1.000
_cell.angle_alpha   90.00
_cell.angle_beta   90.00
_cell.angle_gamma   90.00
#
_symmetry.space_group_name_H-M   'P 1'
#
loop_
_entity.id
_entity.type
_entity.pdbx_description
1 polymer ?
#
loop_
_entity_poly.entity_id
_entity_poly.type
_entity_poly.pdbx_seq_one_letter_code
_entity_poly.pdbx_strand_id
1 'polypeptide(L)'
;MLQHRAKIVDGQIHVGPLNYKILILPNIKAMPLETLRFVQQYVQQGGVVIALERVPDSSTGLADYAQKDRQVQALVREMFDEPVGDDGTAPKPYGQGRTYHIKRVIDRQDILDRRSSSLDPFVNALRDHVPPDFGIDFALQGLRENRGLTFLHRKMNQDDLYFVSNIQDQVSTIPVTFRVTDRVPWKWNPYTGEVTPLLTYTVKQGGIEIPLLLQPYESLFIVFTPGRQLHASQSSLHEILALEPRRMIGSAHSNGPFAVTLTDGVVSKTVQGNVTGLPAPLLISGEWRLVFPPSGSIDLDTTFTRLFSWTRVSRTRPFSGSGLYELSFTAPSVYVKEDLQLFLDLGRVGDIAEVMVNGQKVGVIWMRGQMLEVTGLIRAGTNRLSVKVTNTLINRVSGMKEAPPVPEELVEQYGRSLVQASAGPRSPMSFTALPASGLLGPVRLVVYKKIDCPL
;
A
#
# COMPACT_ATOMS: atom_id res chain seq x y z
N MET A 1 22.64 17.82 14.48
CA MET A 1 21.75 18.33 13.42
C MET A 1 21.12 19.66 13.83
N LEU A 2 20.35 19.71 14.92
CA LEU A 2 19.69 20.94 15.41
C LEU A 2 20.65 22.12 15.59
N GLN A 3 21.80 21.91 16.23
CA GLN A 3 22.77 22.98 16.51
C GLN A 3 23.48 23.57 15.28
N HIS A 4 23.60 22.81 14.18
CA HIS A 4 24.53 23.16 13.09
C HIS A 4 23.87 23.26 11.71
N ARG A 5 22.67 22.66 11.55
CA ARG A 5 22.00 22.57 10.26
C ARG A 5 20.54 23.02 10.30
N ALA A 6 19.97 23.21 11.50
CA ALA A 6 18.60 23.65 11.63
C ALA A 6 18.51 25.17 11.81
N LYS A 7 17.41 25.74 11.32
CA LYS A 7 17.03 27.14 11.56
C LYS A 7 15.59 27.17 12.04
N ILE A 8 15.25 28.18 12.85
CA ILE A 8 13.87 28.45 13.25
C ILE A 8 13.35 29.56 12.35
N VAL A 9 12.25 29.30 11.65
CA VAL A 9 11.56 30.24 10.77
C VAL A 9 10.08 30.06 11.00
N ASP A 10 9.36 31.15 11.34
CA ASP A 10 7.91 31.17 11.55
C ASP A 10 7.38 30.03 12.45
N GLY A 11 8.05 29.80 13.60
CA GLY A 11 7.67 28.75 14.55
C GLY A 11 7.89 27.32 14.06
N GLN A 12 8.69 27.12 13.01
CA GLN A 12 9.02 25.80 12.45
C GLN A 12 10.53 25.56 12.44
N ILE A 13 10.93 24.28 12.52
CA ILE A 13 12.32 23.87 12.38
C ILE A 13 12.56 23.54 10.90
N HIS A 14 13.49 24.26 10.28
CA HIS A 14 13.91 24.06 8.90
C HIS A 14 15.25 23.33 8.85
N VAL A 15 15.34 22.21 8.13
CA VAL A 15 16.59 21.46 7.88
C VAL A 15 16.68 21.15 6.39
N GLY A 16 17.52 21.89 5.66
CA GLY A 16 17.53 21.82 4.20
C GLY A 16 16.14 22.18 3.64
N PRO A 17 15.52 21.34 2.78
CA PRO A 17 14.18 21.58 2.26
C PRO A 17 13.05 21.09 3.20
N LEU A 18 13.38 20.50 4.36
CA LEU A 18 12.40 19.89 5.26
C LEU A 18 11.99 20.88 6.35
N ASN A 19 10.68 20.95 6.62
CA ASN A 19 10.09 21.84 7.61
C ASN A 19 9.29 21.02 8.62
N TYR A 20 9.52 21.25 9.92
CA TYR A 20 8.89 20.50 11.01
C TYR A 20 8.14 21.45 11.96
N LYS A 21 6.88 21.11 12.24
CA LYS A 21 5.98 21.89 13.12
C LYS A 21 5.98 21.44 14.59
N ILE A 22 6.46 20.22 14.86
CA ILE A 22 6.49 19.64 16.20
C ILE A 22 7.84 18.94 16.37
N LEU A 23 8.49 19.15 17.51
CA LEU A 23 9.67 18.40 17.94
C LEU A 23 9.29 17.43 19.05
N ILE A 24 9.55 16.15 18.85
CA ILE A 24 9.30 15.10 19.86
C ILE A 24 10.62 14.75 20.54
N LEU A 25 10.62 14.70 21.88
CA LEU A 25 11.73 14.26 22.72
C LEU A 25 11.36 12.89 23.32
N PRO A 26 11.75 11.77 22.68
CA PRO A 26 11.34 10.44 23.13
C PRO A 26 12.23 9.95 24.29
N ASN A 27 11.72 9.99 25.52
CA ASN A 27 12.37 9.46 26.73
C ASN A 27 13.84 9.92 26.88
N ILE A 28 14.10 11.21 26.69
CA ILE A 28 15.45 11.76 26.67
C ILE A 28 15.89 12.10 28.10
N LYS A 29 16.89 11.36 28.62
CA LYS A 29 17.49 11.63 29.93
C LYS A 29 18.46 12.82 29.90
N ALA A 30 19.40 12.82 28.95
CA ALA A 30 20.45 13.84 28.87
C ALA A 30 20.45 14.55 27.52
N MET A 31 20.66 15.87 27.52
CA MET A 31 20.70 16.69 26.31
C MET A 31 21.77 17.79 26.46
N PRO A 32 22.63 18.04 25.45
CA PRO A 32 23.57 19.15 25.51
C PRO A 32 22.84 20.47 25.78
N LEU A 33 23.38 21.31 26.68
CA LEU A 33 22.76 22.57 27.07
C LEU A 33 22.46 23.48 25.87
N GLU A 34 23.37 23.54 24.89
CA GLU A 34 23.21 24.34 23.69
C GLU A 34 22.07 23.81 22.81
N THR A 35 21.83 22.49 22.79
CA THR A 35 20.66 21.91 22.12
C THR A 35 19.38 22.31 22.85
N LEU A 36 19.34 22.23 24.18
CA LEU A 36 18.16 22.61 24.96
C LEU A 36 17.83 24.10 24.79
N ARG A 37 18.85 24.98 24.70
CA ARG A 37 18.64 26.40 24.36
C ARG A 37 18.03 26.59 22.97
N PHE A 38 18.44 25.80 21.98
CA PHE A 38 17.78 25.81 20.67
C PHE A 38 16.31 25.38 20.78
N VAL A 39 16.01 24.33 21.56
CA VAL A 39 14.63 23.87 21.79
C VAL A 39 13.81 24.96 22.51
N GLN A 40 14.38 25.64 23.50
CA GLN A 40 13.76 26.78 24.18
C GLN A 40 13.41 27.90 23.19
N GLN A 41 14.37 28.32 22.37
CA GLN A 41 14.17 29.35 21.34
C GLN A 41 13.10 28.95 20.33
N TYR A 42 13.07 27.67 19.94
CA TYR A 42 12.06 27.15 19.03
C TYR A 42 10.64 27.30 19.59
N VAL A 43 10.43 26.91 20.86
CA VAL A 43 9.11 27.07 21.51
C VAL A 43 8.78 28.55 21.72
N GLN A 44 9.75 29.38 22.11
CA GLN A 44 9.53 30.83 22.28
C GLN A 44 9.03 31.50 21.00
N GLN A 45 9.42 31.01 19.83
CA GLN A 45 9.01 31.50 18.52
C GLN A 45 7.74 30.83 17.95
N GLY A 46 6.98 30.10 18.77
CA GLY A 46 5.72 29.47 18.35
C GLY A 46 5.80 27.97 18.08
N GLY A 47 6.97 27.37 18.26
CA GLY A 47 7.18 25.93 18.10
C GLY A 47 6.45 25.09 19.14
N VAL A 48 6.24 23.82 18.82
CA VAL A 48 5.62 22.84 19.72
C VAL A 48 6.61 21.74 20.06
N VAL A 49 6.81 21.49 21.36
CA VAL A 49 7.70 20.43 21.83
C VAL A 49 6.93 19.44 22.69
N ILE A 50 7.05 18.15 22.39
CA ILE A 50 6.40 17.07 23.13
C ILE A 50 7.47 16.15 23.71
N ALA A 51 7.65 16.16 25.02
CA ALA A 51 8.48 15.22 25.75
C ALA A 51 7.68 13.98 26.15
N LEU A 52 8.17 12.80 25.80
CA LEU A 52 7.55 11.51 26.10
C LEU A 52 8.30 10.82 27.23
N GLU A 53 7.57 10.30 28.22
CA GLU A 53 8.04 9.65 29.45
C GLU A 53 8.84 10.54 30.40
N ARG A 54 9.91 11.14 29.90
CA ARG A 54 10.88 11.94 30.66
C ARG A 54 11.23 13.21 29.93
N VAL A 55 11.45 14.25 30.71
CA VAL A 55 12.15 15.47 30.30
C VAL A 55 13.65 15.37 30.63
N PRO A 56 14.54 16.07 29.89
CA PRO A 56 15.98 16.02 30.18
C PRO A 56 16.32 16.47 31.60
N ASP A 57 17.18 15.73 32.29
CA ASP A 57 17.60 16.01 33.68
C ASP A 57 19.07 16.42 33.82
N SER A 58 19.85 16.27 32.75
CA SER A 58 21.31 16.48 32.73
C SER A 58 21.83 16.89 31.36
N SER A 59 22.99 17.54 31.35
CA SER A 59 23.76 17.82 30.13
C SER A 59 24.60 16.62 29.72
N THR A 60 24.95 16.53 28.45
CA THR A 60 25.93 15.55 27.97
C THR A 60 27.36 16.05 28.23
N GLY A 61 28.27 15.12 28.57
CA GLY A 61 29.71 15.38 28.72
C GLY A 61 30.15 15.71 30.15
N LEU A 62 31.46 15.57 30.41
CA LEU A 62 32.05 15.72 31.76
C LEU A 62 32.56 17.14 32.06
N ALA A 63 32.82 17.94 31.04
CA ALA A 63 33.33 19.30 31.22
C ALA A 63 32.23 20.22 31.78
N ASP A 64 32.46 20.79 32.96
CA ASP A 64 31.54 21.65 33.72
C ASP A 64 30.16 21.01 33.95
N TYR A 65 30.11 19.68 34.05
CA TYR A 65 28.85 18.93 34.06
C TYR A 65 27.91 19.40 35.17
N ALA A 66 28.40 19.61 36.40
CA ALA A 66 27.57 20.06 37.52
C ALA A 66 26.94 21.45 37.31
N GLN A 67 27.61 22.35 36.57
CA GLN A 67 27.03 23.64 36.21
C GLN A 67 26.01 23.48 35.08
N LYS A 68 26.36 22.72 34.04
CA LYS A 68 25.49 22.49 32.88
C LYS A 68 24.23 21.72 33.25
N ASP A 69 24.33 20.73 34.13
CA ASP A 69 23.19 19.97 34.67
C ASP A 69 22.22 20.89 35.40
N ARG A 70 22.71 21.79 36.25
CA ARG A 70 21.87 22.80 36.92
C ARG A 70 21.17 23.72 35.93
N GLN A 71 21.87 24.13 34.86
CA GLN A 71 21.28 24.96 33.82
C GLN A 71 20.22 24.21 32.99
N VAL A 72 20.47 22.94 32.67
CA VAL A 72 19.48 22.06 32.02
C VAL A 72 18.24 21.92 32.89
N GLN A 73 18.41 21.58 34.17
CA GLN A 73 17.29 21.42 35.11
C GLN A 73 16.49 22.70 35.29
N ALA A 74 17.14 23.86 35.35
CA ALA A 74 16.48 25.15 35.45
C ALA A 74 15.62 25.43 34.20
N LEU A 75 16.19 25.26 33.00
CA LEU A 75 15.47 25.45 31.74
C LEU A 75 14.29 24.48 31.59
N VAL A 76 14.47 23.21 31.97
CA VAL A 76 13.40 22.22 31.88
C VAL A 76 12.25 22.53 32.82
N ARG A 77 12.51 22.97 34.06
CA ARG A 77 11.45 23.41 34.99
C ARG A 77 10.71 24.64 34.47
N GLU A 78 11.39 25.51 33.74
CA GLU A 78 10.76 26.67 33.09
C GLU A 78 9.83 26.21 31.95
N MET A 79 10.32 25.29 31.12
CA MET A 79 9.66 24.88 29.88
C MET A 79 8.58 23.82 30.06
N PHE A 80 8.66 22.94 31.05
CA PHE A 80 7.73 21.80 31.20
C PHE A 80 7.12 21.78 32.59
N ASP A 81 5.86 21.31 32.66
CA ASP A 81 5.21 20.96 33.91
C ASP A 81 5.20 19.44 34.10
N GLU A 82 5.06 18.99 35.35
CA GLU A 82 4.87 17.58 35.64
C GLU A 82 3.42 17.16 35.37
N PRO A 83 3.18 16.02 34.70
CA PRO A 83 1.85 15.47 34.53
C PRO A 83 1.17 15.19 35.87
N VAL A 84 0.02 15.83 36.10
CA VAL A 84 -0.84 15.62 37.26
C VAL A 84 -2.18 15.10 36.76
N GLY A 85 -2.46 13.81 36.99
CA GLY A 85 -3.74 13.20 36.61
C GLY A 85 -3.61 11.86 35.87
N ASP A 86 -4.75 11.22 35.66
CA ASP A 86 -4.84 9.85 35.13
C ASP A 86 -4.57 9.76 33.63
N ASP A 87 -4.66 10.86 32.88
CA ASP A 87 -4.32 10.91 31.45
C ASP A 87 -2.79 10.90 31.23
N GLY A 88 -2.03 11.38 32.22
CA GLY A 88 -0.57 11.44 32.21
C GLY A 88 -0.02 12.56 31.33
N THR A 89 -0.74 13.67 31.17
CA THR A 89 -0.31 14.81 30.34
C THR A 89 -0.13 16.10 31.13
N ALA A 90 0.80 16.95 30.70
CA ALA A 90 0.97 18.31 31.17
C ALA A 90 1.27 19.25 29.99
N PRO A 91 0.24 19.87 29.38
CA PRO A 91 0.44 20.95 28.41
C PRO A 91 0.79 22.26 29.14
N LYS A 92 1.78 23.00 28.63
CA LYS A 92 2.20 24.29 29.18
C LYS A 92 2.43 25.31 28.07
N PRO A 93 1.74 26.47 28.08
CA PRO A 93 2.10 27.61 27.23
C PRO A 93 3.50 28.11 27.59
N TYR A 94 4.35 28.32 26.58
CA TYR A 94 5.72 28.80 26.82
C TYR A 94 6.16 29.71 25.67
N GLY A 95 6.45 30.98 25.99
CA GLY A 95 6.61 32.03 24.97
C GLY A 95 5.39 32.11 24.05
N GLN A 96 5.61 32.06 22.73
CA GLN A 96 4.51 32.04 21.75
C GLN A 96 4.05 30.61 21.38
N GLY A 97 4.76 29.59 21.88
CA GLY A 97 4.53 28.19 21.56
C GLY A 97 3.94 27.40 22.73
N ARG A 98 4.15 26.09 22.68
CA ARG A 98 3.62 25.16 23.68
C ARG A 98 4.55 23.96 23.90
N THR A 99 4.66 23.54 25.14
CA THR A 99 5.31 22.29 25.51
C THR A 99 4.29 21.30 26.05
N TYR A 100 4.62 20.01 25.93
CA TYR A 100 3.87 18.91 26.49
C TYR A 100 4.84 17.96 27.18
N HIS A 101 4.52 17.53 28.40
CA HIS A 101 5.13 16.35 29.01
C HIS A 101 4.06 15.27 29.09
N ILE A 102 4.29 14.11 28.46
CA ILE A 102 3.32 13.03 28.36
C ILE A 102 3.97 11.71 28.78
N LYS A 103 3.40 11.02 29.79
CA LYS A 103 3.85 9.71 30.27
C LYS A 103 2.99 8.58 29.68
N ARG A 104 3.54 7.36 29.61
CA ARG A 104 2.88 6.12 29.14
C ARG A 104 2.52 6.15 27.65
N VAL A 105 3.46 6.59 26.82
CA VAL A 105 3.34 6.60 25.35
C VAL A 105 4.24 5.53 24.72
N ILE A 106 5.49 5.40 25.17
CA ILE A 106 6.48 4.46 24.63
C ILE A 106 6.37 3.12 25.35
N ASP A 107 6.33 3.13 26.68
CA ASP A 107 6.31 1.91 27.50
C ASP A 107 4.88 1.43 27.78
N ARG A 108 4.04 1.37 26.75
CA ARG A 108 2.66 0.85 26.86
C ARG A 108 2.69 -0.67 27.00
N GLN A 109 2.80 -1.14 28.24
CA GLN A 109 2.80 -2.58 28.56
C GLN A 109 1.40 -3.11 28.94
N ASP A 110 0.42 -2.24 29.10
CA ASP A 110 -0.93 -2.65 29.53
C ASP A 110 -1.74 -3.18 28.33
N ILE A 111 -1.96 -4.50 28.32
CA ILE A 111 -2.78 -5.22 27.33
C ILE A 111 -4.25 -4.76 27.41
N LEU A 112 -4.67 -4.16 28.53
CA LEU A 112 -5.99 -3.60 28.77
C LEU A 112 -6.06 -2.08 28.51
N ASP A 113 -5.02 -1.43 27.99
CA ASP A 113 -5.09 -0.02 27.62
C ASP A 113 -6.11 0.19 26.49
N ARG A 114 -7.30 0.65 26.88
CA ARG A 114 -8.47 0.84 26.01
C ARG A 114 -8.46 2.17 25.26
N ARG A 115 -7.38 2.98 25.33
CA ARG A 115 -7.30 4.24 24.59
C ARG A 115 -7.29 3.97 23.08
N SER A 116 -8.45 4.10 22.45
CA SER A 116 -8.54 4.22 20.99
C SER A 116 -7.76 5.45 20.52
N SER A 117 -7.35 5.50 19.25
CA SER A 117 -6.62 6.66 18.68
C SER A 117 -7.33 8.01 18.86
N SER A 118 -8.63 8.02 19.15
CA SER A 118 -9.44 9.21 19.48
C SER A 118 -9.29 9.69 20.92
N LEU A 119 -8.93 8.82 21.86
CA LEU A 119 -8.76 9.12 23.28
C LEU A 119 -7.28 9.11 23.71
N ASP A 120 -6.38 8.83 22.76
CA ASP A 120 -4.94 8.84 22.99
C ASP A 120 -4.43 10.28 23.16
N PRO A 121 -3.91 10.65 24.35
CA PRO A 121 -3.51 12.04 24.60
C PRO A 121 -2.31 12.48 23.78
N PHE A 122 -1.41 11.57 23.39
CA PHE A 122 -0.29 11.90 22.51
C PHE A 122 -0.80 12.20 21.10
N VAL A 123 -1.69 11.37 20.57
CA VAL A 123 -2.29 11.61 19.25
C VAL A 123 -3.12 12.90 19.24
N ASN A 124 -3.87 13.17 20.31
CA ASN A 124 -4.65 14.40 20.44
C ASN A 124 -3.75 15.64 20.54
N ALA A 125 -2.66 15.59 21.31
CA ALA A 125 -1.67 16.66 21.34
C ALA A 125 -1.05 16.94 19.96
N LEU A 126 -0.82 15.92 19.12
CA LEU A 126 -0.41 16.14 17.73
C LEU A 126 -1.50 16.82 16.91
N ARG A 127 -2.75 16.35 17.01
CA ARG A 127 -3.91 16.86 16.24
C ARG A 127 -4.28 18.30 16.58
N ASP A 128 -4.06 18.74 17.81
CA ASP A 128 -4.28 20.13 18.24
C ASP A 128 -3.43 21.14 17.46
N HIS A 129 -2.27 20.70 16.93
CA HIS A 129 -1.33 21.57 16.23
C HIS A 129 -1.19 21.25 14.74
N VAL A 130 -1.41 19.99 14.36
CA VAL A 130 -1.25 19.52 12.99
C VAL A 130 -2.37 18.53 12.67
N PRO A 131 -3.36 18.89 11.83
CA PRO A 131 -4.37 17.93 11.39
C PRO A 131 -3.71 16.81 10.57
N PRO A 132 -4.28 15.58 10.56
CA PRO A 132 -3.73 14.47 9.80
C PRO A 132 -3.52 14.83 8.32
N ASP A 133 -2.37 14.46 7.78
CA ASP A 133 -2.09 14.65 6.34
C ASP A 133 -2.81 13.60 5.47
N PHE A 134 -3.01 12.43 6.07
CA PHE A 134 -3.69 11.26 5.53
C PHE A 134 -4.59 10.72 6.64
N GLY A 135 -5.89 10.95 6.52
CA GLY A 135 -6.89 10.64 7.54
C GLY A 135 -7.71 9.40 7.18
N ILE A 136 -7.93 8.54 8.17
CA ILE A 136 -8.89 7.43 8.13
C ILE A 136 -9.89 7.67 9.27
N ASP A 137 -11.18 7.66 8.96
CA ASP A 137 -12.23 7.65 10.00
C ASP A 137 -12.40 6.23 10.54
N PHE A 138 -11.57 5.87 11.51
CA PHE A 138 -11.58 4.52 12.09
C PHE A 138 -12.95 4.15 12.68
N ALA A 139 -13.68 5.10 13.26
CA ALA A 139 -14.97 4.83 13.88
C ALA A 139 -16.02 4.44 12.83
N LEU A 140 -16.14 5.21 11.75
CA LEU A 140 -17.06 4.88 10.64
C LEU A 140 -16.70 3.55 9.96
N GLN A 141 -15.42 3.21 9.92
CA GLN A 141 -14.95 1.95 9.32
C GLN A 141 -15.04 0.75 10.29
N GLY A 142 -15.50 0.94 11.53
CA GLY A 142 -15.52 -0.11 12.55
C GLY A 142 -14.11 -0.63 12.90
N LEU A 143 -13.09 0.20 12.67
CA LEU A 143 -11.68 -0.09 12.91
C LEU A 143 -11.22 0.55 14.21
N ARG A 144 -10.20 -0.03 14.83
CA ARG A 144 -9.47 0.60 15.95
C ARG A 144 -8.15 1.22 15.51
N GLU A 145 -7.59 0.68 14.44
CA GLU A 145 -6.27 1.03 13.92
C GLU A 145 -6.22 0.86 12.40
N ASN A 146 -5.15 1.41 11.82
CA ASN A 146 -4.84 1.25 10.41
C ASN A 146 -4.40 -0.19 10.11
N ARG A 147 -5.09 -0.85 9.19
CA ARG A 147 -4.79 -2.23 8.75
C ARG A 147 -3.91 -2.22 7.51
N GLY A 148 -2.72 -1.61 7.62
CA GLY A 148 -1.66 -1.73 6.61
C GLY A 148 -1.75 -0.78 5.41
N LEU A 149 -2.52 0.30 5.45
CA LEU A 149 -2.34 1.38 4.47
C LEU A 149 -1.16 2.27 4.88
N THR A 150 -0.18 2.42 4.01
CA THR A 150 0.95 3.32 4.24
C THR A 150 0.97 4.41 3.18
N PHE A 151 1.56 5.56 3.50
CA PHE A 151 1.64 6.65 2.53
C PHE A 151 2.94 7.44 2.64
N LEU A 152 3.27 8.12 1.55
CA LEU A 152 4.28 9.16 1.48
C LEU A 152 3.71 10.35 0.71
N HIS A 153 3.88 11.55 1.25
CA HIS A 153 3.44 12.78 0.61
C HIS A 153 4.65 13.63 0.19
N ARG A 154 4.66 14.09 -1.06
CA ARG A 154 5.60 15.07 -1.59
C ARG A 154 4.84 16.23 -2.21
N LYS A 155 5.36 17.44 -2.00
CA LYS A 155 4.94 18.62 -2.74
C LYS A 155 5.87 18.85 -3.91
N MET A 156 5.31 19.02 -5.11
CA MET A 156 6.06 19.23 -6.35
C MET A 156 5.49 20.47 -7.04
N ASN A 157 6.22 21.59 -7.01
CA ASN A 157 5.74 22.88 -7.50
C ASN A 157 4.40 23.27 -6.83
N GLN A 158 3.32 23.30 -7.61
CA GLN A 158 1.97 23.56 -7.13
C GLN A 158 1.16 22.29 -6.87
N ASP A 159 1.70 21.10 -7.07
CA ASP A 159 0.98 19.83 -6.95
C ASP A 159 1.33 19.10 -5.66
N ASP A 160 0.37 18.33 -5.16
CA ASP A 160 0.54 17.43 -4.01
C ASP A 160 0.50 15.98 -4.52
N LEU A 161 1.57 15.21 -4.29
CA LEU A 161 1.72 13.83 -4.72
C LEU A 161 1.75 12.90 -3.52
N TYR A 162 0.78 12.00 -3.46
CA TYR A 162 0.69 10.94 -2.46
C TYR A 162 0.99 9.59 -3.10
N PHE A 163 1.96 8.86 -2.56
CA PHE A 163 2.13 7.44 -2.81
C PHE A 163 1.41 6.67 -1.72
N VAL A 164 0.45 5.81 -2.07
CA VAL A 164 -0.35 5.03 -1.12
C VAL A 164 -0.14 3.56 -1.41
N SER A 165 0.11 2.74 -0.39
CA SER A 165 0.33 1.29 -0.55
C SER A 165 -0.42 0.50 0.50
N ASN A 166 -1.11 -0.54 0.05
CA ASN A 166 -1.64 -1.61 0.87
C ASN A 166 -0.53 -2.63 1.13
N ILE A 167 -0.07 -2.81 2.37
CA ILE A 167 0.97 -3.79 2.71
C ILE A 167 0.40 -5.13 3.19
N GLN A 168 -0.91 -5.34 3.07
CA GLN A 168 -1.59 -6.57 3.47
C GLN A 168 -1.84 -7.51 2.28
N ASP A 169 -2.13 -8.77 2.58
CA ASP A 169 -2.52 -9.80 1.62
C ASP A 169 -4.03 -9.82 1.31
N GLN A 170 -4.77 -8.84 1.80
CA GLN A 170 -6.21 -8.65 1.62
C GLN A 170 -6.50 -7.32 0.91
N VAL A 171 -7.64 -7.25 0.23
CA VAL A 171 -8.13 -6.01 -0.39
C VAL A 171 -8.41 -4.96 0.69
N SER A 172 -8.02 -3.71 0.41
CA SER A 172 -8.41 -2.54 1.20
C SER A 172 -9.45 -1.72 0.45
N THR A 173 -10.55 -1.38 1.13
CA THR A 173 -11.62 -0.50 0.62
C THR A 173 -11.82 0.72 1.51
N ILE A 174 -10.81 1.07 2.31
CA ILE A 174 -10.89 2.11 3.34
C ILE A 174 -10.90 3.48 2.65
N PRO A 175 -11.92 4.34 2.87
CA PRO A 175 -11.88 5.72 2.41
C PRO A 175 -10.79 6.51 3.12
N VAL A 176 -10.08 7.34 2.37
CA VAL A 176 -8.95 8.12 2.87
C VAL A 176 -9.18 9.60 2.59
N THR A 177 -9.05 10.44 3.63
CA THR A 177 -9.04 11.89 3.51
C THR A 177 -7.62 12.42 3.36
N PHE A 178 -7.35 13.10 2.24
CA PHE A 178 -6.09 13.78 1.94
C PHE A 178 -6.19 15.25 2.34
N ARG A 179 -5.19 15.76 3.06
CA ARG A 179 -5.18 17.16 3.53
C ARG A 179 -4.79 18.13 2.40
N VAL A 180 -5.71 18.29 1.45
CA VAL A 180 -5.61 19.16 0.28
C VAL A 180 -6.96 19.82 0.01
N THR A 181 -6.94 21.05 -0.53
CA THR A 181 -8.14 21.83 -0.83
C THR A 181 -8.00 22.50 -2.19
N ASP A 182 -9.12 22.74 -2.88
CA ASP A 182 -9.15 23.37 -4.22
C ASP A 182 -8.27 22.64 -5.25
N ARG A 183 -8.30 21.30 -5.20
CA ARG A 183 -7.54 20.41 -6.07
C ARG A 183 -8.43 19.42 -6.81
N VAL A 184 -7.89 18.92 -7.92
CA VAL A 184 -8.40 17.79 -8.68
C VAL A 184 -7.46 16.58 -8.52
N PRO A 185 -7.97 15.41 -8.07
CA PRO A 185 -7.16 14.20 -7.96
C PRO A 185 -7.00 13.46 -9.30
N TRP A 186 -5.81 12.92 -9.51
CA TRP A 186 -5.42 12.06 -10.62
C TRP A 186 -4.88 10.73 -10.09
N LYS A 187 -5.27 9.64 -10.74
CA LYS A 187 -4.80 8.28 -10.49
C LYS A 187 -3.62 7.98 -11.42
N TRP A 188 -2.45 7.73 -10.86
CA TRP A 188 -1.24 7.36 -11.58
C TRP A 188 -0.87 5.93 -11.21
N ASN A 189 -1.08 4.99 -12.14
CA ASN A 189 -0.82 3.57 -11.91
C ASN A 189 0.68 3.27 -12.17
N PRO A 190 1.47 2.94 -11.13
CA PRO A 190 2.91 2.71 -11.29
C PRO A 190 3.24 1.42 -12.05
N TYR A 191 2.28 0.50 -12.20
CA TYR A 191 2.48 -0.80 -12.84
C TYR A 191 2.27 -0.73 -14.36
N THR A 192 1.30 0.08 -14.80
CA THR A 192 0.97 0.24 -16.22
C THR A 192 1.51 1.54 -16.82
N GLY A 193 1.86 2.53 -15.99
CA GLY A 193 2.18 3.88 -16.41
C GLY A 193 0.96 4.71 -16.82
N GLU A 194 -0.25 4.16 -16.64
CA GLU A 194 -1.49 4.83 -17.00
C GLU A 194 -1.79 5.99 -16.03
N VAL A 195 -2.23 7.11 -16.60
CA VAL A 195 -2.62 8.32 -15.87
C VAL A 195 -4.06 8.66 -16.24
N THR A 196 -4.96 8.64 -15.25
CA THR A 196 -6.38 8.94 -15.44
C THR A 196 -6.89 9.91 -14.37
N PRO A 197 -7.92 10.71 -14.68
CA PRO A 197 -8.58 11.51 -13.66
C PRO A 197 -9.28 10.61 -12.64
N LEU A 198 -9.22 10.97 -11.35
CA LEU A 198 -9.99 10.29 -10.32
C LEU A 198 -11.31 11.04 -10.14
N LEU A 199 -12.39 10.48 -10.68
CA LEU A 199 -13.67 11.18 -10.81
C LEU A 199 -14.64 10.93 -9.65
N THR A 200 -14.29 10.07 -8.69
CA THR A 200 -15.13 9.79 -7.51
C THR A 200 -14.41 10.19 -6.23
N TYR A 201 -14.82 11.29 -5.61
CA TYR A 201 -14.26 11.78 -4.34
C TYR A 201 -15.24 12.72 -3.64
N THR A 202 -15.13 12.87 -2.33
CA THR A 202 -15.93 13.83 -1.56
C THR A 202 -15.04 14.96 -1.06
N VAL A 203 -15.42 16.20 -1.31
CA VAL A 203 -14.79 17.36 -0.66
C VAL A 203 -15.36 17.49 0.75
N LYS A 204 -14.49 17.40 1.77
CA LYS A 204 -14.84 17.53 3.19
C LYS A 204 -14.16 18.74 3.82
N GLN A 205 -14.60 19.12 5.02
CA GLN A 205 -13.85 20.06 5.83
C GLN A 205 -12.48 19.46 6.17
N GLY A 206 -11.41 20.13 5.72
CA GLY A 206 -10.03 19.71 5.96
C GLY A 206 -9.41 18.81 4.89
N GLY A 207 -10.12 18.44 3.81
CA GLY A 207 -9.51 17.64 2.76
C GLY A 207 -10.43 17.12 1.66
N ILE A 208 -9.84 16.28 0.80
CA ILE A 208 -10.55 15.49 -0.20
C ILE A 208 -10.55 14.03 0.25
N GLU A 209 -11.72 13.42 0.42
CA GLU A 209 -11.87 12.01 0.73
C GLU A 209 -12.06 11.18 -0.54
N ILE A 210 -11.29 10.10 -0.67
CA ILE A 210 -11.32 9.20 -1.82
C ILE A 210 -11.65 7.78 -1.32
N PRO A 211 -12.68 7.11 -1.87
CA PRO A 211 -12.98 5.70 -1.58
C PRO A 211 -11.98 4.79 -2.31
N LEU A 212 -10.79 4.64 -1.75
CA LEU A 212 -9.72 3.85 -2.37
C LEU A 212 -10.00 2.35 -2.30
N LEU A 213 -9.91 1.69 -3.46
CA LEU A 213 -9.86 0.24 -3.58
C LEU A 213 -8.44 -0.14 -3.99
N LEU A 214 -7.73 -0.85 -3.11
CA LEU A 214 -6.39 -1.37 -3.37
C LEU A 214 -6.37 -2.90 -3.19
N GLN A 215 -5.93 -3.61 -4.21
CA GLN A 215 -5.67 -5.05 -4.19
C GLN A 215 -4.57 -5.39 -3.16
N PRO A 216 -4.44 -6.68 -2.78
CA PRO A 216 -3.32 -7.14 -1.95
C PRO A 216 -1.97 -6.66 -2.48
N TYR A 217 -1.18 -6.00 -1.63
CA TYR A 217 0.13 -5.45 -1.99
C TYR A 217 0.14 -4.38 -3.09
N GLU A 218 -1.03 -3.84 -3.46
CA GLU A 218 -1.14 -2.80 -4.48
C GLU A 218 -0.67 -1.44 -3.95
N SER A 219 -0.10 -0.64 -4.84
CA SER A 219 0.27 0.74 -4.60
C SER A 219 -0.17 1.64 -5.73
N LEU A 220 -0.44 2.90 -5.38
CA LEU A 220 -0.98 3.90 -6.28
C LEU A 220 -0.37 5.27 -5.99
N PHE A 221 -0.11 6.05 -7.04
CA PHE A 221 0.14 7.48 -6.89
C PHE A 221 -1.17 8.25 -7.10
N ILE A 222 -1.45 9.18 -6.18
CA ILE A 222 -2.55 10.12 -6.26
C ILE A 222 -1.95 11.51 -6.34
N VAL A 223 -2.15 12.18 -7.47
CA VAL A 223 -1.61 13.51 -7.73
C VAL A 223 -2.74 14.52 -7.72
N PHE A 224 -2.59 15.57 -6.93
CA PHE A 224 -3.57 16.63 -6.79
C PHE A 224 -3.06 17.90 -7.47
N THR A 225 -3.74 18.33 -8.52
CA THR A 225 -3.42 19.55 -9.28
C THR A 225 -4.39 20.67 -8.91
N PRO A 226 -3.99 21.96 -8.94
CA PRO A 226 -4.91 23.06 -8.68
C PRO A 226 -6.11 23.03 -9.63
N GLY A 227 -7.31 23.25 -9.10
CA GLY A 227 -8.52 23.38 -9.89
C GLY A 227 -9.75 22.79 -9.25
N ARG A 228 -10.86 22.85 -9.99
CA ARG A 228 -12.14 22.22 -9.64
C ARG A 228 -12.71 21.60 -10.90
N GLN A 229 -13.40 20.48 -10.74
CA GLN A 229 -14.08 19.80 -11.84
C GLN A 229 -15.39 19.19 -11.36
N LEU A 230 -16.29 18.94 -12.31
CA LEU A 230 -17.43 18.06 -12.09
C LEU A 230 -16.91 16.67 -11.69
N HIS A 231 -17.40 16.15 -10.58
CA HIS A 231 -17.02 14.84 -10.07
C HIS A 231 -18.22 14.16 -9.41
N ALA A 232 -18.13 12.85 -9.21
CA ALA A 232 -19.08 12.09 -8.42
C ALA A 232 -18.69 12.19 -6.93
N SER A 233 -19.53 12.84 -6.13
CA SER A 233 -19.38 12.84 -4.67
C SER A 233 -19.78 11.51 -4.06
N GLN A 234 -20.72 10.81 -4.71
CA GLN A 234 -21.16 9.46 -4.35
C GLN A 234 -21.43 8.67 -5.62
N SER A 235 -21.08 7.38 -5.62
CA SER A 235 -21.36 6.47 -6.73
C SER A 235 -21.54 5.05 -6.22
N SER A 236 -22.53 4.36 -6.78
CA SER A 236 -22.72 2.91 -6.63
C SER A 236 -22.13 2.11 -7.80
N LEU A 237 -21.65 2.79 -8.84
CA LEU A 237 -20.90 2.17 -9.92
C LEU A 237 -19.50 1.79 -9.44
N HIS A 238 -18.87 0.81 -10.11
CA HIS A 238 -17.51 0.38 -9.80
C HIS A 238 -16.50 1.52 -9.97
N GLU A 239 -16.62 2.25 -11.08
CA GLU A 239 -15.77 3.39 -11.39
C GLU A 239 -16.54 4.37 -12.28
N ILE A 240 -16.23 5.67 -12.16
CA ILE A 240 -16.64 6.67 -13.14
C ILE A 240 -15.45 6.88 -14.07
N LEU A 241 -15.62 6.48 -15.34
CA LEU A 241 -14.55 6.47 -16.35
C LEU A 241 -14.38 7.84 -17.02
N ALA A 242 -15.50 8.55 -17.25
CA ALA A 242 -15.48 9.88 -17.85
C ALA A 242 -16.69 10.71 -17.41
N LEU A 243 -16.50 12.01 -17.28
CA LEU A 243 -17.55 13.01 -17.08
C LEU A 243 -17.38 14.12 -18.12
N GLU A 244 -18.35 14.22 -19.03
CA GLU A 244 -18.48 15.24 -20.07
C GLU A 244 -19.67 16.14 -19.77
N PRO A 245 -19.80 17.35 -20.37
CA PRO A 245 -20.86 18.30 -20.03
C PRO A 245 -22.30 17.78 -20.14
N ARG A 246 -22.54 16.75 -20.96
CA ARG A 246 -23.87 16.17 -21.21
C ARG A 246 -23.91 14.65 -21.07
N ARG A 247 -22.85 14.05 -20.55
CA ARG A 247 -22.69 12.59 -20.57
C ARG A 247 -21.78 12.12 -19.45
N MET A 248 -22.14 11.00 -18.84
CA MET A 248 -21.30 10.26 -17.90
C MET A 248 -21.07 8.87 -18.47
N ILE A 249 -19.81 8.43 -18.43
CA ILE A 249 -19.42 7.06 -18.70
C ILE A 249 -18.97 6.43 -17.38
N GLY A 250 -19.67 5.40 -16.94
CA GLY A 250 -19.31 4.62 -15.76
C GLY A 250 -19.05 3.16 -16.08
N SER A 251 -18.48 2.43 -15.12
CA SER A 251 -18.25 0.99 -15.17
C SER A 251 -19.07 0.31 -14.09
N ALA A 252 -19.82 -0.73 -14.45
CA ALA A 252 -20.61 -1.54 -13.54
C ALA A 252 -20.06 -2.96 -13.44
N HIS A 253 -20.12 -3.53 -12.23
CA HIS A 253 -19.67 -4.91 -11.94
C HIS A 253 -20.83 -5.85 -11.58
N SER A 254 -22.07 -5.35 -11.54
CA SER A 254 -23.28 -6.13 -11.26
C SER A 254 -24.50 -5.56 -12.01
N ASN A 255 -25.48 -6.42 -12.30
CA ASN A 255 -26.81 -5.95 -12.70
C ASN A 255 -27.55 -5.34 -11.50
N GLY A 256 -28.47 -4.42 -11.76
CA GLY A 256 -29.29 -3.77 -10.73
C GLY A 256 -29.25 -2.25 -10.79
N PRO A 257 -29.97 -1.58 -9.86
CA PRO A 257 -30.06 -0.14 -9.86
C PRO A 257 -28.71 0.49 -9.54
N PHE A 258 -28.42 1.62 -10.19
CA PHE A 258 -27.30 2.47 -9.84
C PHE A 258 -27.78 3.91 -9.61
N ALA A 259 -27.06 4.60 -8.73
CA ALA A 259 -27.16 6.03 -8.48
C ALA A 259 -25.76 6.63 -8.39
N VAL A 260 -25.61 7.82 -8.98
CA VAL A 260 -24.39 8.65 -8.95
C VAL A 260 -24.79 10.07 -8.65
N THR A 261 -24.22 10.67 -7.61
CA THR A 261 -24.42 12.10 -7.29
C THR A 261 -23.23 12.89 -7.80
N LEU A 262 -23.46 13.72 -8.81
CA LEU A 262 -22.48 14.59 -9.43
C LEU A 262 -22.54 15.99 -8.82
N THR A 263 -21.39 16.64 -8.68
CA THR A 263 -21.30 18.02 -8.19
C THR A 263 -20.08 18.75 -8.74
N ASP A 264 -20.21 20.06 -8.94
CA ASP A 264 -19.13 21.00 -9.23
C ASP A 264 -18.70 21.81 -7.98
N GLY A 265 -19.28 21.50 -6.82
CA GLY A 265 -19.11 22.22 -5.56
C GLY A 265 -20.13 23.33 -5.30
N VAL A 266 -20.99 23.66 -6.27
CA VAL A 266 -22.08 24.64 -6.13
C VAL A 266 -23.44 23.96 -6.27
N VAL A 267 -23.58 23.13 -7.31
CA VAL A 267 -24.82 22.40 -7.60
C VAL A 267 -24.54 20.90 -7.49
N SER A 268 -25.54 20.16 -7.03
CA SER A 268 -25.52 18.69 -7.03
C SER A 268 -26.67 18.15 -7.87
N LYS A 269 -26.40 17.13 -8.68
CA LYS A 269 -27.40 16.39 -9.45
C LYS A 269 -27.21 14.90 -9.24
N THR A 270 -28.30 14.17 -9.03
CA THR A 270 -28.27 12.71 -8.96
C THR A 270 -28.75 12.11 -10.27
N VAL A 271 -27.94 11.21 -10.82
CA VAL A 271 -28.23 10.39 -12.00
C VAL A 271 -28.52 8.99 -11.52
N GLN A 272 -29.59 8.38 -12.02
CA GLN A 272 -30.01 7.03 -11.65
C GLN A 272 -30.33 6.22 -12.90
N GLY A 273 -30.17 4.91 -12.80
CA GLY A 273 -30.53 3.99 -13.86
C GLY A 273 -30.47 2.55 -13.38
N ASN A 274 -30.53 1.62 -14.33
CA ASN A 274 -30.49 0.20 -14.04
C ASN A 274 -29.54 -0.51 -15.00
N VAL A 275 -28.58 -1.26 -14.46
CA VAL A 275 -27.65 -2.08 -15.23
C VAL A 275 -28.33 -3.41 -15.56
N THR A 276 -28.40 -3.74 -16.85
CA THR A 276 -28.99 -5.00 -17.33
C THR A 276 -28.08 -5.69 -18.34
N GLY A 277 -28.22 -7.01 -18.45
CA GLY A 277 -27.53 -7.81 -19.46
C GLY A 277 -26.01 -7.94 -19.26
N LEU A 278 -25.49 -7.64 -18.07
CA LEU A 278 -24.13 -8.00 -17.67
C LEU A 278 -24.09 -9.50 -17.32
N PRO A 279 -23.33 -10.34 -18.04
CA PRO A 279 -23.19 -11.76 -17.68
C PRO A 279 -22.38 -11.94 -16.40
N ALA A 280 -22.59 -13.06 -15.71
CA ALA A 280 -21.73 -13.45 -14.58
C ALA A 280 -20.28 -13.71 -15.08
N PRO A 281 -19.26 -13.66 -14.20
CA PRO A 281 -17.91 -14.05 -14.59
C PRO A 281 -17.84 -15.47 -15.18
N LEU A 282 -17.15 -15.63 -16.31
CA LEU A 282 -17.02 -16.94 -16.96
C LEU A 282 -15.89 -17.72 -16.30
N LEU A 283 -16.19 -18.86 -15.68
CA LEU A 283 -15.17 -19.80 -15.23
C LEU A 283 -14.51 -20.46 -16.45
N ILE A 284 -13.21 -20.22 -16.63
CA ILE A 284 -12.42 -20.89 -17.65
C ILE A 284 -12.06 -22.28 -17.12
N SER A 285 -12.67 -23.30 -17.70
CA SER A 285 -12.48 -24.70 -17.36
C SER A 285 -12.39 -25.53 -18.63
N GLY A 286 -11.83 -26.73 -18.51
CA GLY A 286 -11.58 -27.62 -19.63
C GLY A 286 -10.35 -28.48 -19.37
N GLU A 287 -9.91 -29.20 -20.39
CA GLU A 287 -8.68 -29.97 -20.34
C GLU A 287 -7.49 -29.04 -20.58
N TRP A 288 -6.64 -28.93 -19.56
CA TRP A 288 -5.38 -28.22 -19.61
C TRP A 288 -4.28 -29.17 -20.03
N ARG A 289 -3.44 -28.76 -20.97
CA ARG A 289 -2.16 -29.39 -21.27
C ARG A 289 -1.05 -28.62 -20.53
N LEU A 290 -0.21 -29.32 -19.78
CA LEU A 290 0.98 -28.75 -19.15
C LEU A 290 2.23 -29.34 -19.79
N VAL A 291 3.13 -28.46 -20.23
CA VAL A 291 4.43 -28.83 -20.79
C VAL A 291 5.52 -28.14 -19.99
N PHE A 292 6.47 -28.92 -19.48
CA PHE A 292 7.71 -28.39 -18.93
C PHE A 292 8.78 -28.33 -20.04
N PRO A 293 9.61 -27.27 -20.10
CA PRO A 293 10.76 -27.22 -21.00
C PRO A 293 11.64 -28.45 -20.77
N PRO A 294 12.28 -28.98 -21.84
CA PRO A 294 13.17 -30.13 -21.74
C PRO A 294 14.40 -29.76 -20.88
N SER A 295 14.24 -29.93 -19.57
CA SER A 295 15.25 -29.73 -18.54
C SER A 295 15.42 -31.05 -17.79
N GLY A 296 15.86 -32.06 -18.54
CA GLY A 296 16.65 -33.18 -18.06
C GLY A 296 15.98 -34.29 -17.24
N SER A 297 14.71 -34.24 -16.83
CA SER A 297 14.13 -35.38 -16.07
C SER A 297 12.60 -35.46 -15.90
N ILE A 298 11.83 -34.45 -16.30
CA ILE A 298 10.37 -34.46 -16.14
C ILE A 298 9.71 -34.47 -17.52
N ASP A 299 9.48 -35.67 -18.05
CA ASP A 299 8.55 -35.89 -19.15
C ASP A 299 7.13 -36.01 -18.56
N LEU A 300 6.43 -34.88 -18.56
CA LEU A 300 5.10 -34.76 -17.99
C LEU A 300 4.27 -33.89 -18.93
N ASP A 301 4.11 -34.33 -20.18
CA ASP A 301 2.94 -33.94 -20.97
C ASP A 301 1.74 -34.59 -20.29
N THR A 302 1.07 -33.82 -19.45
CA THR A 302 -0.06 -34.32 -18.66
C THR A 302 -1.23 -33.42 -18.90
N THR A 303 -2.33 -34.05 -19.32
CA THR A 303 -3.62 -33.39 -19.39
C THR A 303 -4.36 -33.53 -18.07
N PHE A 304 -5.05 -32.47 -17.64
CA PHE A 304 -5.86 -32.48 -16.43
C PHE A 304 -6.98 -31.45 -16.51
N THR A 305 -8.06 -31.70 -15.79
CA THR A 305 -9.23 -30.81 -15.76
C THR A 305 -9.25 -29.90 -14.53
N ARG A 306 -8.42 -30.18 -13.52
CA ARG A 306 -8.31 -29.40 -12.29
C ARG A 306 -6.89 -28.90 -12.10
N LEU A 307 -6.74 -27.59 -11.98
CA LEU A 307 -5.47 -26.94 -11.66
C LEU A 307 -4.97 -27.39 -10.28
N PHE A 308 -3.66 -27.57 -10.15
CA PHE A 308 -3.02 -28.07 -8.94
C PHE A 308 -1.63 -27.46 -8.74
N SER A 309 -1.15 -27.47 -7.49
CA SER A 309 0.23 -27.08 -7.19
C SER A 309 1.20 -28.18 -7.59
N TRP A 310 2.27 -27.86 -8.32
CA TRP A 310 3.33 -28.82 -8.68
C TRP A 310 3.90 -29.54 -7.46
N THR A 311 3.99 -28.86 -6.32
CA THR A 311 4.49 -29.41 -5.06
C THR A 311 3.62 -30.50 -4.44
N ARG A 312 2.41 -30.74 -4.97
CA ARG A 312 1.52 -31.83 -4.55
C ARG A 312 1.71 -33.12 -5.34
N VAL A 313 2.45 -33.10 -6.45
CA VAL A 313 2.67 -34.28 -7.30
C VAL A 313 4.13 -34.70 -7.18
N SER A 314 4.39 -35.93 -6.73
CA SER A 314 5.75 -36.40 -6.39
C SER A 314 6.78 -36.18 -7.51
N ARG A 315 6.38 -36.36 -8.79
CA ARG A 315 7.26 -36.18 -9.96
C ARG A 315 7.61 -34.72 -10.27
N THR A 316 6.73 -33.77 -9.95
CA THR A 316 6.95 -32.33 -10.20
C THR A 316 7.28 -31.56 -8.92
N ARG A 317 7.26 -32.22 -7.77
CA ARG A 317 7.50 -31.61 -6.46
C ARG A 317 8.83 -30.84 -6.35
N PRO A 318 9.98 -31.35 -6.86
CA PRO A 318 11.24 -30.60 -6.81
C PRO A 318 11.41 -29.63 -7.99
N PHE A 319 10.40 -29.46 -8.86
CA PHE A 319 10.55 -28.63 -10.05
C PHE A 319 10.65 -27.15 -9.69
N SER A 320 11.70 -26.52 -10.22
CA SER A 320 11.84 -25.07 -10.31
C SER A 320 12.17 -24.67 -11.74
N GLY A 321 11.43 -23.69 -12.26
CA GLY A 321 11.53 -23.24 -13.64
C GLY A 321 10.16 -22.82 -14.17
N SER A 322 10.00 -22.90 -15.49
CA SER A 322 8.77 -22.51 -16.17
C SER A 322 7.94 -23.73 -16.57
N GLY A 323 6.62 -23.66 -16.45
CA GLY A 323 5.67 -24.62 -17.03
C GLY A 323 4.67 -23.89 -17.93
N LEU A 324 4.45 -24.42 -19.14
CA LEU A 324 3.50 -23.87 -20.11
C LEU A 324 2.16 -24.61 -20.00
N TYR A 325 1.12 -23.87 -19.63
CA TYR A 325 -0.25 -24.32 -19.61
C TYR A 325 -0.95 -23.90 -20.90
N GLU A 326 -1.70 -24.81 -21.52
CA GLU A 326 -2.50 -24.54 -22.71
C GLU A 326 -3.91 -25.11 -22.55
N LEU A 327 -4.90 -24.36 -23.02
CA LEU A 327 -6.32 -24.72 -22.98
C LEU A 327 -7.04 -24.08 -24.16
N SER A 328 -8.00 -24.80 -24.73
CA SER A 328 -9.05 -24.23 -25.57
C SER A 328 -10.36 -24.16 -24.78
N PHE A 329 -11.00 -23.00 -24.75
CA PHE A 329 -12.28 -22.79 -24.06
C PHE A 329 -13.28 -22.06 -24.95
N THR A 330 -14.57 -22.24 -24.68
CA THR A 330 -15.64 -21.61 -25.46
C THR A 330 -16.22 -20.41 -24.71
N ALA A 331 -16.20 -19.24 -25.34
CA ALA A 331 -16.85 -18.04 -24.83
C ALA A 331 -18.21 -17.84 -25.54
N PRO A 332 -19.35 -17.83 -24.81
CA PRO A 332 -20.64 -17.51 -25.39
C PRO A 332 -20.67 -16.08 -25.95
N SER A 333 -21.51 -15.82 -26.96
CA SER A 333 -21.63 -14.51 -27.61
C SER A 333 -22.02 -13.37 -26.66
N VAL A 334 -22.64 -13.68 -25.52
CA VAL A 334 -23.00 -12.70 -24.48
C VAL A 334 -21.79 -11.95 -23.89
N TYR A 335 -20.58 -12.53 -23.98
CA TYR A 335 -19.34 -11.91 -23.49
C TYR A 335 -18.66 -11.01 -24.50
N VAL A 336 -19.12 -10.99 -25.76
CA VAL A 336 -18.47 -10.27 -26.87
C VAL A 336 -19.39 -9.16 -27.36
N LYS A 337 -19.76 -8.27 -26.45
CA LYS A 337 -20.55 -7.07 -26.74
C LYS A 337 -19.69 -5.84 -26.60
N GLU A 338 -19.99 -4.80 -27.38
CA GLU A 338 -19.21 -3.55 -27.42
C GLU A 338 -19.22 -2.77 -26.09
N ASP A 339 -20.27 -2.94 -25.29
CA ASP A 339 -20.44 -2.31 -23.98
C ASP A 339 -19.75 -3.07 -22.85
N LEU A 340 -19.08 -4.19 -23.12
CA LEU A 340 -18.39 -4.99 -22.10
C LEU A 340 -16.87 -4.78 -22.12
N GLN A 341 -16.29 -4.77 -20.93
CA GLN A 341 -14.85 -4.90 -20.71
C GLN A 341 -14.57 -6.24 -20.05
N LEU A 342 -13.57 -6.95 -20.57
CA LEU A 342 -13.20 -8.28 -20.13
C LEU A 342 -11.82 -8.25 -19.49
N PHE A 343 -11.71 -8.84 -18.32
CA PHE A 343 -10.45 -8.99 -17.59
C PHE A 343 -10.22 -10.46 -17.29
N LEU A 344 -9.01 -10.95 -17.56
CA LEU A 344 -8.59 -12.30 -17.24
C LEU A 344 -7.98 -12.32 -15.83
N ASP A 345 -8.64 -13.04 -14.92
CA ASP A 345 -8.17 -13.36 -13.58
C ASP A 345 -7.63 -14.79 -13.57
N LEU A 346 -6.34 -14.97 -13.25
CA LEU A 346 -5.71 -16.28 -13.14
C LEU A 346 -5.91 -16.94 -11.76
N GLY A 347 -6.51 -16.22 -10.81
CA GLY A 347 -6.60 -16.62 -9.42
C GLY A 347 -5.22 -16.72 -8.78
N ARG A 348 -4.92 -17.87 -8.16
CA ARG A 348 -3.63 -18.09 -7.50
C ARG A 348 -2.58 -18.58 -8.50
N VAL A 349 -1.43 -17.90 -8.51
CA VAL A 349 -0.25 -18.22 -9.31
C VAL A 349 0.95 -18.36 -8.36
N GLY A 350 1.77 -19.38 -8.57
CA GLY A 350 3.05 -19.60 -7.91
C GLY A 350 4.18 -19.65 -8.94
N ASP A 351 4.83 -18.56 -9.33
CA ASP A 351 4.79 -17.23 -8.69
C ASP A 351 4.46 -16.10 -9.67
N ILE A 352 4.93 -16.19 -10.92
CA ILE A 352 4.63 -15.23 -11.99
C ILE A 352 4.09 -15.95 -13.23
N ALA A 353 3.25 -15.30 -14.04
CA ALA A 353 2.64 -15.88 -15.23
C ALA A 353 2.66 -14.91 -16.43
N GLU A 354 3.26 -15.34 -17.53
CA GLU A 354 3.15 -14.69 -18.83
C GLU A 354 1.94 -15.24 -19.58
N VAL A 355 1.08 -14.34 -20.10
CA VAL A 355 -0.23 -14.72 -20.62
C VAL A 355 -0.38 -14.36 -22.09
N MET A 356 -0.90 -15.31 -22.86
CA MET A 356 -1.28 -15.14 -24.25
C MET A 356 -2.72 -15.62 -24.48
N VAL A 357 -3.49 -14.84 -25.24
CA VAL A 357 -4.86 -15.18 -25.66
C VAL A 357 -4.91 -15.14 -27.17
N ASN A 358 -5.41 -16.21 -27.79
CA ASN A 358 -5.53 -16.34 -29.24
C ASN A 358 -4.21 -16.05 -29.99
N GLY A 359 -3.08 -16.42 -29.40
CA GLY A 359 -1.74 -16.21 -29.95
C GLY A 359 -1.14 -14.83 -29.69
N GLN A 360 -1.90 -13.89 -29.11
CA GLN A 360 -1.43 -12.54 -28.80
C GLN A 360 -0.99 -12.43 -27.34
N LYS A 361 0.19 -11.85 -27.10
CA LYS A 361 0.68 -11.57 -25.75
C LYS A 361 -0.19 -10.48 -25.10
N VAL A 362 -0.72 -10.79 -23.92
CA VAL A 362 -1.59 -9.88 -23.16
C VAL A 362 -0.78 -9.13 -22.10
N GLY A 363 0.05 -9.84 -21.34
CA GLY A 363 0.79 -9.25 -20.23
C GLY A 363 1.41 -10.27 -19.30
N VAL A 364 1.85 -9.79 -18.13
CA VAL A 364 2.47 -10.61 -17.07
C VAL A 364 1.72 -10.36 -15.76
N ILE A 365 1.25 -11.44 -15.15
CA ILE A 365 0.77 -11.45 -13.76
C ILE A 365 1.96 -11.74 -12.86
N TRP A 366 2.29 -10.82 -11.97
CA TRP A 366 3.40 -10.98 -11.01
C TRP A 366 3.03 -10.54 -9.59
N MET A 367 1.82 -10.01 -9.40
CA MET A 367 1.23 -9.69 -8.10
C MET A 367 -0.11 -10.38 -7.93
N ARG A 368 -0.50 -10.59 -6.67
CA ARG A 368 -1.83 -11.12 -6.33
C ARG A 368 -2.91 -10.09 -6.65
N GLY A 369 -4.06 -10.55 -7.13
CA GLY A 369 -5.20 -9.68 -7.46
C GLY A 369 -5.05 -8.90 -8.76
N GLN A 370 -3.90 -8.98 -9.45
CA GLN A 370 -3.72 -8.39 -10.76
C GLN A 370 -4.58 -9.13 -11.80
N MET A 371 -5.31 -8.38 -12.61
CA MET A 371 -6.05 -8.89 -13.77
C MET A 371 -5.49 -8.27 -15.05
N LEU A 372 -5.60 -8.97 -16.17
CA LEU A 372 -5.19 -8.45 -17.49
C LEU A 372 -6.40 -8.14 -18.34
N GLU A 373 -6.48 -6.94 -18.91
CA GLU A 373 -7.55 -6.61 -19.86
C GLU A 373 -7.38 -7.44 -21.15
N VAL A 374 -8.46 -8.10 -21.55
CA VAL A 374 -8.56 -8.95 -22.75
C VAL A 374 -9.75 -8.57 -23.64
N THR A 375 -10.33 -7.39 -23.41
CA THR A 375 -11.38 -6.79 -24.23
C THR A 375 -10.95 -6.79 -25.71
N GLY A 376 -11.81 -7.27 -26.61
CA GLY A 376 -11.52 -7.38 -28.05
C GLY A 376 -10.58 -8.54 -28.45
N LEU A 377 -9.88 -9.18 -27.51
CA LEU A 377 -9.08 -10.38 -27.79
C LEU A 377 -9.91 -11.67 -27.73
N ILE A 378 -10.95 -11.69 -26.89
CA ILE A 378 -11.89 -12.80 -26.76
C ILE A 378 -12.93 -12.76 -27.89
N ARG A 379 -13.19 -13.91 -28.51
CA ARG A 379 -14.14 -14.08 -29.62
C ARG A 379 -15.26 -15.02 -29.22
N ALA A 380 -16.44 -14.88 -29.83
CA ALA A 380 -17.51 -15.83 -29.63
C ALA A 380 -17.11 -17.21 -30.18
N GLY A 381 -17.41 -18.28 -29.45
CA GLY A 381 -16.93 -19.62 -29.78
C GLY A 381 -15.57 -19.93 -29.15
N THR A 382 -14.73 -20.68 -29.87
CA THR A 382 -13.47 -21.22 -29.33
C THR A 382 -12.37 -20.16 -29.24
N ASN A 383 -11.71 -20.11 -28.08
CA ASN A 383 -10.54 -19.28 -27.79
C ASN A 383 -9.42 -20.18 -27.25
N ARG A 384 -8.17 -19.79 -27.49
CA ARG A 384 -6.99 -20.45 -26.93
C ARG A 384 -6.33 -19.58 -25.87
N LEU A 385 -6.07 -20.15 -24.71
CA LEU A 385 -5.33 -19.53 -23.61
C LEU A 385 -4.01 -20.29 -23.42
N SER A 386 -2.91 -19.55 -23.40
CA SER A 386 -1.58 -20.06 -23.05
C SER A 386 -1.03 -19.26 -21.88
N VAL A 387 -0.60 -19.94 -20.83
CA VAL A 387 -0.07 -19.34 -19.60
C VAL A 387 1.25 -19.99 -19.25
N LYS A 388 2.36 -19.25 -19.34
CA LYS A 388 3.67 -19.73 -18.92
C LYS A 388 3.93 -19.26 -17.49
N VAL A 389 3.88 -20.18 -16.54
CA VAL A 389 4.11 -19.90 -15.12
C VAL A 389 5.55 -20.21 -14.76
N THR A 390 6.20 -19.33 -14.00
CA THR A 390 7.55 -19.54 -13.47
C THR A 390 7.54 -19.41 -11.95
N ASN A 391 8.13 -20.37 -11.24
CA ASN A 391 8.29 -20.33 -9.78
C ASN A 391 9.75 -20.01 -9.38
N THR A 392 10.00 -19.90 -8.08
CA THR A 392 11.34 -19.72 -7.53
C THR A 392 12.19 -21.00 -7.51
N LEU A 393 13.51 -20.86 -7.33
CA LEU A 393 14.50 -21.95 -7.23
C LEU A 393 14.36 -22.82 -5.96
N ILE A 394 13.53 -22.42 -5.00
CA ILE A 394 13.47 -23.05 -3.67
C ILE A 394 13.04 -24.52 -3.71
N ASN A 395 12.16 -24.91 -4.64
CA ASN A 395 11.72 -26.31 -4.76
C ASN A 395 12.88 -27.21 -5.20
N ARG A 396 13.66 -26.76 -6.19
CA ARG A 396 14.85 -27.47 -6.64
C ARG A 396 15.89 -27.56 -5.54
N VAL A 397 16.20 -26.46 -4.86
CA VAL A 397 17.16 -26.42 -3.73
C VAL A 397 16.74 -27.37 -2.61
N SER A 398 15.45 -27.36 -2.24
CA SER A 398 14.92 -28.24 -1.18
C SER A 398 14.96 -29.73 -1.55
N GLY A 399 15.01 -30.06 -2.83
CA GLY A 399 15.20 -31.42 -3.32
C GLY A 399 16.66 -31.86 -3.40
N MET A 400 17.62 -30.96 -3.18
CA MET A 400 19.05 -31.28 -3.26
C MET A 400 19.52 -32.03 -2.01
N LYS A 401 20.29 -33.09 -2.21
CA LYS A 401 21.02 -33.78 -1.13
C LYS A 401 22.40 -33.18 -0.87
N GLU A 402 23.00 -32.60 -1.90
CA GLU A 402 24.33 -31.98 -1.89
C GLU A 402 24.29 -30.69 -2.71
N ALA A 403 25.16 -29.73 -2.38
CA ALA A 403 25.29 -28.50 -3.15
C ALA A 403 25.92 -28.80 -4.53
N PRO A 404 25.49 -28.12 -5.62
CA PRO A 404 26.15 -28.27 -6.91
C PRO A 404 27.60 -27.78 -6.84
N PRO A 405 28.51 -28.34 -7.65
CA PRO A 405 29.87 -27.84 -7.74
C PRO A 405 29.87 -26.40 -8.28
N VAL A 406 30.86 -25.61 -7.87
CA VAL A 406 31.10 -24.29 -8.46
C VAL A 406 31.51 -24.50 -9.93
N PRO A 407 30.85 -23.84 -10.91
CA PRO A 407 31.25 -23.92 -12.31
C PRO A 407 32.74 -23.59 -12.49
N GLU A 408 33.44 -24.31 -13.37
CA GLU A 408 34.90 -24.23 -13.48
C GLU A 408 35.42 -22.81 -13.76
N GLU A 409 34.69 -22.06 -14.58
CA GLU A 409 34.93 -20.63 -14.87
C GLU A 409 34.80 -19.70 -13.66
N LEU A 410 34.09 -20.13 -12.60
CA LEU A 410 33.88 -19.39 -11.36
C LEU A 410 34.79 -19.87 -10.22
N VAL A 411 35.54 -20.95 -10.43
CA VAL A 411 36.41 -21.55 -9.41
C VAL A 411 37.53 -20.60 -8.98
N GLU A 412 38.11 -19.83 -9.91
CA GLU A 412 39.16 -18.85 -9.57
C GLU A 412 38.64 -17.77 -8.61
N GLN A 413 37.40 -17.32 -8.81
CA GLN A 413 36.80 -16.24 -8.03
C GLN A 413 36.22 -16.72 -6.69
N TYR A 414 35.61 -17.90 -6.67
CA TYR A 414 34.81 -18.37 -5.52
C TYR A 414 35.36 -19.64 -4.85
N GLY A 415 36.45 -20.20 -5.38
CA GLY A 415 37.02 -21.47 -4.92
C GLY A 415 36.22 -22.69 -5.36
N ARG A 416 36.78 -23.88 -5.17
CA ARG A 416 36.14 -25.17 -5.54
C ARG A 416 35.06 -25.63 -4.56
N SER A 417 34.95 -24.98 -3.40
CA SER A 417 34.09 -25.41 -2.32
C SER A 417 33.44 -24.20 -1.66
N LEU A 418 32.12 -24.21 -1.56
CA LEU A 418 31.35 -23.30 -0.69
C LEU A 418 31.63 -23.55 0.81
N VAL A 419 32.55 -24.48 1.14
CA VAL A 419 32.76 -25.03 2.48
C VAL A 419 34.24 -24.93 2.85
N GLN A 420 34.57 -23.86 3.57
CA GLN A 420 35.52 -23.92 4.69
C GLN A 420 34.85 -23.44 6.00
N ALA A 421 33.51 -23.45 6.06
CA ALA A 421 32.76 -23.24 7.29
C ALA A 421 32.54 -24.62 7.98
N SER A 422 33.35 -24.83 9.03
CA SER A 422 33.16 -25.72 10.19
C SER A 422 32.27 -26.98 10.04
N ALA A 423 32.90 -28.14 10.25
CA ALA A 423 32.30 -29.47 10.35
C ALA A 423 31.42 -29.65 11.60
N GLY A 424 30.30 -28.93 11.68
CA GLY A 424 29.18 -29.23 12.57
C GLY A 424 28.15 -30.15 11.89
N PRO A 425 27.26 -30.83 12.65
CA PRO A 425 26.19 -31.63 12.07
C PRO A 425 25.31 -30.74 11.20
N ARG A 426 25.35 -30.96 9.88
CA ARG A 426 24.54 -30.21 8.92
C ARG A 426 23.07 -30.59 9.12
N SER A 427 22.24 -29.62 9.51
CA SER A 427 20.81 -29.71 9.21
C SER A 427 20.67 -29.95 7.70
N PRO A 428 19.79 -30.87 7.25
CA PRO A 428 19.54 -31.07 5.82
C PRO A 428 19.23 -29.71 5.17
N MET A 429 19.68 -29.48 3.92
CA MET A 429 19.22 -28.35 3.09
C MET A 429 17.74 -28.51 2.67
N SER A 430 16.93 -29.20 3.44
CA SER A 430 15.52 -29.43 3.16
C SER A 430 14.69 -28.33 3.80
N PHE A 431 14.07 -27.49 2.98
CA PHE A 431 12.96 -26.67 3.43
C PHE A 431 11.70 -27.55 3.50
N THR A 432 11.16 -27.75 4.70
CA THR A 432 9.90 -28.49 4.90
C THR A 432 8.71 -27.55 4.74
N ALA A 433 7.71 -27.97 3.94
CA ALA A 433 6.62 -27.20 3.34
C ALA A 433 7.07 -26.29 2.17
N LEU A 434 7.16 -26.89 0.98
CA LEU A 434 7.45 -26.16 -0.25
C LEU A 434 6.34 -25.16 -0.58
N PRO A 435 6.68 -23.95 -1.08
CA PRO A 435 5.67 -23.01 -1.55
C PRO A 435 4.82 -23.61 -2.65
N ALA A 436 3.58 -23.15 -2.74
CA ALA A 436 2.70 -23.57 -3.81
C ALA A 436 3.23 -23.05 -5.16
N SER A 437 3.26 -23.89 -6.20
CA SER A 437 3.86 -23.53 -7.51
C SER A 437 2.97 -23.94 -8.67
N GLY A 438 3.03 -23.18 -9.76
CA GLY A 438 2.23 -23.37 -10.96
C GLY A 438 0.99 -22.48 -11.02
N LEU A 439 0.11 -22.75 -11.98
CA LEU A 439 -1.21 -22.14 -12.09
C LEU A 439 -2.18 -22.91 -11.19
N LEU A 440 -2.70 -22.27 -10.14
CA LEU A 440 -3.60 -22.90 -9.16
C LEU A 440 -5.06 -22.51 -9.38
N GLY A 441 -5.31 -21.38 -10.04
CA GLY A 441 -6.66 -20.92 -10.36
C GLY A 441 -7.45 -20.44 -9.13
N PRO A 442 -8.79 -20.38 -9.25
CA PRO A 442 -9.55 -20.60 -10.49
C PRO A 442 -9.24 -19.53 -11.55
N VAL A 443 -9.29 -19.89 -12.83
CA VAL A 443 -9.12 -18.95 -13.95
C VAL A 443 -10.49 -18.48 -14.41
N ARG A 444 -10.68 -17.17 -14.58
CA ARG A 444 -11.98 -16.57 -14.89
C ARG A 444 -11.86 -15.40 -15.87
N LEU A 445 -12.87 -15.19 -16.69
CA LEU A 445 -13.13 -13.88 -17.30
C LEU A 445 -14.07 -13.09 -16.39
N VAL A 446 -13.53 -12.04 -15.78
CA VAL A 446 -14.28 -11.03 -15.05
C VAL A 446 -14.81 -10.01 -16.05
N VAL A 447 -16.07 -9.59 -15.88
CA VAL A 447 -16.78 -8.75 -16.85
C VAL A 447 -17.24 -7.48 -16.15
N TYR A 448 -16.95 -6.35 -16.77
CA TYR A 448 -17.51 -5.05 -16.42
C TYR A 448 -18.35 -4.55 -17.59
N LYS A 449 -19.37 -3.76 -17.30
CA LYS A 449 -20.22 -3.14 -18.32
C LYS A 449 -20.04 -1.63 -18.29
N LYS A 450 -19.71 -1.05 -19.43
CA LYS A 450 -19.71 0.40 -19.65
C LYS A 450 -21.16 0.88 -19.66
N ILE A 451 -21.44 1.87 -18.84
CA ILE A 451 -22.73 2.54 -18.72
C ILE A 451 -22.56 3.93 -19.28
N ASP A 452 -23.25 4.18 -20.38
CA ASP A 452 -23.35 5.50 -21.00
C ASP A 452 -24.67 6.15 -20.58
N CYS A 453 -24.59 7.27 -19.87
CA CYS A 453 -25.75 7.96 -19.34
C CYS A 453 -25.73 9.45 -19.74
N PRO A 454 -26.76 9.96 -20.43
CA PRO A 454 -26.89 11.39 -20.68
C PRO A 454 -27.17 12.15 -19.38
N LEU A 455 -26.54 13.32 -19.24
CA LEU A 455 -26.69 14.21 -18.08
C LEU A 455 -27.76 15.25 -18.30
#